data_AF-S3YFN3-F1
#
_entry.id   AF-S3YFN3-F1
#
_cell.length_a   1.000
_cell.length_b   1.000
_cell.length_c   1.000
_cell.angle_alpha   90.00
_cell.angle_beta   90.00
_cell.angle_gamma   90.00
#
_symmetry.space_group_name_H-M   'P 1'
#
loop_
_entity.id
_entity.type
_entity.pdbx_description
1 polymer ?
#
loop_
_entity_poly.entity_id
_entity_poly.type
_entity_poly.pdbx_seq_one_letter_code
_entity_poly.pdbx_strand_id
1 'polypeptide(L)'
;MKNIFFAFTLLFLVGCEKEAKTKAYYTEHLDEAKIKVQECKKVEKLNETQRLECQNANSAILSSGKNDWEDKSRPDIYKNF
;
A
#
# COMPACT_ATOMS: atom_id res chain seq x y z
N MET A 1 16.68 -31.30 33.97
CA MET A 1 15.46 -30.75 33.34
C MET A 1 15.82 -30.28 31.93
N LYS A 2 14.90 -30.48 30.99
CA LYS A 2 15.11 -30.47 29.54
C LYS A 2 15.68 -29.14 29.03
N ASN A 3 16.75 -29.22 28.23
CA ASN A 3 17.26 -28.14 27.38
C ASN A 3 16.14 -27.66 26.44
N ILE A 4 15.85 -26.37 26.44
CA ILE A 4 15.28 -25.69 25.28
C ILE A 4 16.16 -24.49 24.99
N PHE A 5 17.03 -24.71 24.01
CA PHE A 5 17.70 -23.67 23.25
C PHE A 5 16.64 -22.68 22.75
N PHE A 6 16.60 -21.47 23.30
CA PHE A 6 15.99 -20.34 22.58
C PHE A 6 16.97 -19.95 21.47
N ALA A 7 16.92 -20.76 20.40
CA ALA A 7 17.57 -20.47 19.14
C ALA A 7 17.02 -19.14 18.62
N PHE A 8 17.85 -18.10 18.71
CA PHE A 8 18.18 -17.24 17.60
C PHE A 8 17.07 -17.11 16.54
N THR A 9 16.08 -16.25 16.79
CA THR A 9 15.30 -15.65 15.70
C THR A 9 16.18 -14.62 15.02
N LEU A 10 17.08 -15.14 14.19
CA LEU A 10 17.77 -14.41 13.13
C LEU A 10 16.73 -13.80 12.18
N LEU A 11 17.03 -12.57 11.76
CA LEU A 11 16.64 -11.96 10.49
C LEU A 11 15.24 -11.32 10.40
N PHE A 12 15.10 -10.14 11.00
CA PHE A 12 14.37 -9.03 10.34
C PHE A 12 15.32 -7.91 9.91
N LEU A 13 16.54 -8.27 9.49
CA LEU A 13 17.47 -7.42 8.75
C LEU A 13 17.47 -7.77 7.26
N VAL A 14 16.30 -7.99 6.68
CA VAL A 14 16.12 -7.63 5.28
C VAL A 14 15.58 -6.21 5.28
N GLY A 15 16.44 -5.26 4.95
CA GLY A 15 16.02 -4.13 4.14
C GLY A 15 15.52 -4.68 2.80
N CYS A 16 14.40 -5.41 2.82
CA CYS A 16 13.60 -5.67 1.64
C CYS A 16 12.84 -4.36 1.44
N GLU A 17 13.40 -3.44 0.67
CA GLU A 17 12.55 -2.54 -0.10
C GLU A 17 11.64 -3.45 -0.92
N LYS A 18 10.44 -3.72 -0.41
CA LYS A 18 9.41 -4.42 -1.17
C LYS A 18 9.18 -3.58 -2.41
N GLU A 19 9.36 -4.17 -3.58
CA GLU A 19 9.01 -3.52 -4.83
C GLU A 19 7.56 -3.02 -4.75
N ALA A 20 7.31 -1.85 -5.31
CA ALA A 20 5.98 -1.27 -5.28
C ALA A 20 5.00 -2.17 -6.01
N LYS A 21 3.90 -2.55 -5.34
CA LYS A 21 2.79 -3.27 -5.98
C LYS A 21 2.26 -2.49 -7.18
N THR A 22 2.01 -3.21 -8.27
CA THR A 22 1.62 -2.62 -9.56
C THR A 22 0.13 -2.24 -9.61
N LYS A 23 -0.24 -1.43 -10.61
CA LYS A 23 -1.67 -1.14 -10.88
C LYS A 23 -2.46 -2.42 -11.16
N ALA A 24 -1.89 -3.37 -11.90
CA ALA A 24 -2.56 -4.63 -12.24
C ALA A 24 -2.93 -5.41 -10.98
N TYR A 25 -1.99 -5.53 -10.05
CA TYR A 25 -2.23 -6.11 -8.73
C TYR A 25 -3.40 -5.43 -8.01
N TYR A 26 -3.38 -4.11 -7.88
CA TYR A 26 -4.46 -3.39 -7.19
C TYR A 26 -5.80 -3.46 -7.93
N THR A 27 -5.81 -3.67 -9.25
CA THR A 27 -7.04 -3.86 -10.02
C THR A 27 -7.70 -5.18 -9.67
N GLU A 28 -6.91 -6.22 -9.42
CA GLU A 28 -7.38 -7.52 -8.92
C GLU A 28 -7.72 -7.48 -7.42
N HIS A 29 -7.12 -6.55 -6.68
CA HIS A 29 -7.25 -6.39 -5.23
C HIS A 29 -7.81 -5.01 -4.82
N LEU A 30 -9.01 -4.68 -5.30
CA LEU A 30 -9.58 -3.33 -5.09
C LEU A 30 -9.78 -2.97 -3.61
N ASP A 31 -10.12 -3.91 -2.74
CA ASP A 31 -10.26 -3.62 -1.30
C ASP A 31 -8.92 -3.24 -0.67
N GLU A 32 -7.83 -3.84 -1.13
CA GLU A 32 -6.49 -3.44 -0.69
C GLU A 32 -6.10 -2.09 -1.28
N ALA A 33 -6.45 -1.81 -2.53
CA ALA A 33 -6.21 -0.50 -3.15
C ALA A 33 -6.90 0.62 -2.36
N LYS A 34 -8.14 0.36 -1.93
CA LYS A 34 -8.96 1.21 -1.08
C LYS A 34 -8.28 1.49 0.27
N ILE A 35 -7.79 0.45 0.95
CA ILE A 35 -7.05 0.61 2.22
C ILE A 35 -5.76 1.41 2.00
N LYS A 36 -4.96 1.05 0.99
CA LYS A 36 -3.69 1.71 0.68
C LYS A 36 -3.90 3.20 0.44
N VAL A 37 -4.91 3.59 -0.33
CA VAL A 37 -5.25 5.00 -0.56
C VAL A 37 -5.57 5.73 0.76
N GLN A 38 -6.28 5.10 1.70
CA GLN A 38 -6.52 5.71 3.02
C GLN A 38 -5.26 5.85 3.86
N GLU A 39 -4.34 4.89 3.77
CA GLU A 39 -3.02 4.99 4.40
C GLU A 39 -2.23 6.16 3.82
N CYS A 40 -2.18 6.29 2.49
CA CYS A 40 -1.48 7.35 1.77
C CYS A 40 -1.91 8.77 2.20
N LYS A 41 -3.19 8.96 2.54
CA LYS A 41 -3.73 10.25 3.02
C LYS A 41 -3.26 10.64 4.42
N LYS A 42 -2.81 9.68 5.22
CA LYS A 42 -2.44 9.88 6.64
C LYS A 42 -0.95 10.16 6.83
N VAL A 43 -0.14 9.98 5.79
CA VAL A 43 1.32 10.14 5.87
C VAL A 43 1.72 11.53 5.38
N GLU A 44 2.58 12.21 6.14
CA GLU A 44 3.08 13.55 5.78
C GLU A 44 4.11 13.49 4.64
N LYS A 45 4.92 12.42 4.59
CA LYS A 45 5.95 12.20 3.57
C LYS A 45 5.97 10.73 3.15
N LEU A 46 5.98 10.50 1.85
CA LEU A 46 6.10 9.18 1.25
C LEU A 46 7.50 9.02 0.65
N ASN A 47 8.08 7.83 0.78
CA ASN A 47 9.23 7.46 -0.04
C ASN A 47 8.79 7.08 -1.47
N GLU A 48 9.74 6.82 -2.35
CA GLU A 48 9.45 6.56 -3.77
C GLU A 48 8.54 5.34 -3.97
N THR A 49 8.84 4.24 -3.28
CA THR A 49 8.05 3.01 -3.31
C THR A 49 6.62 3.24 -2.84
N GLN A 50 6.45 3.91 -1.70
CA GLN A 50 5.13 4.22 -1.15
C GLN A 50 4.34 5.14 -2.08
N ARG A 51 4.98 6.16 -2.65
CA ARG A 51 4.35 7.05 -3.65
C ARG A 51 3.87 6.26 -4.86
N LEU A 52 4.70 5.36 -5.39
CA LEU A 52 4.33 4.51 -6.52
C LEU A 52 3.18 3.56 -6.16
N GLU A 53 3.16 2.98 -4.96
CA GLU A 53 2.02 2.18 -4.49
C GLU A 53 0.74 3.02 -4.36
N CYS A 54 0.82 4.25 -3.85
CA CYS A 54 -0.32 5.17 -3.77
C CYS A 54 -0.87 5.50 -5.16
N GLN A 55 0.00 5.79 -6.13
CA GLN A 55 -0.39 6.05 -7.52
C GLN A 55 -1.06 4.82 -8.17
N ASN A 56 -0.47 3.64 -8.01
CA ASN A 56 -0.97 2.39 -8.58
C ASN A 56 -2.32 2.00 -7.97
N ALA A 57 -2.48 2.09 -6.65
CA ALA A 57 -3.73 1.82 -5.95
C ALA A 57 -4.84 2.79 -6.39
N ASN A 58 -4.54 4.09 -6.45
CA ASN A 58 -5.53 5.08 -6.90
C ASN A 58 -5.94 4.87 -8.37
N SER A 59 -4.97 4.60 -9.25
CA SER A 59 -5.24 4.33 -10.66
C SER A 59 -6.11 3.09 -10.84
N ALA A 60 -5.90 2.04 -10.04
CA ALA A 60 -6.73 0.84 -10.05
C ALA A 60 -8.18 1.14 -9.65
N ILE A 61 -8.40 1.92 -8.59
CA ILE A 61 -9.75 2.35 -8.16
C ILE A 61 -10.45 3.11 -9.29
N LEU A 62 -9.79 4.14 -9.86
CA LEU A 62 -10.35 4.95 -10.94
C LEU A 62 -10.66 4.14 -12.21
N SER A 63 -9.85 3.13 -12.51
CA SER A 63 -10.03 2.27 -13.70
C SER A 63 -11.10 1.20 -13.49
N SER A 64 -11.47 0.89 -12.23
CA SER A 64 -12.38 -0.22 -11.93
C SER A 64 -13.85 0.04 -12.28
N GLY A 65 -14.23 1.30 -12.50
CA GLY A 65 -15.63 1.70 -12.75
C GLY A 65 -16.60 1.39 -11.59
N LYS A 66 -16.08 0.89 -10.45
CA LYS A 66 -16.84 0.65 -9.22
C LYS A 66 -16.91 1.95 -8.44
N ASN A 67 -17.90 2.76 -8.82
CA ASN A 67 -18.14 4.09 -8.27
C ASN A 67 -18.78 4.05 -6.86
N ASP A 68 -18.77 2.88 -6.20
CA ASP A 68 -19.27 2.72 -4.83
C ASP A 68 -18.31 3.26 -3.77
N TRP A 69 -17.08 3.60 -4.19
CA TRP A 69 -16.09 4.18 -3.31
C TRP A 69 -16.31 5.68 -3.16
N GLU A 70 -17.32 5.97 -2.37
CA GLU A 70 -17.90 7.29 -2.12
C GLU A 70 -17.18 8.06 -1.00
N ASP A 71 -16.06 7.53 -0.46
CA ASP A 71 -15.27 8.21 0.57
C ASP A 71 -14.55 9.44 -0.02
N LYS A 72 -15.33 10.53 -0.13
CA LYS A 72 -14.90 11.92 -0.12
C LYS A 72 -14.02 12.30 -1.32
N SER A 73 -14.69 12.57 -2.44
CA SER A 73 -14.56 13.74 -3.34
C SER A 73 -13.52 14.83 -3.03
N ARG A 74 -12.28 14.44 -2.73
CA ARG A 74 -11.10 15.30 -2.68
C ARG A 74 -10.10 14.82 -3.73
N PRO A 75 -10.43 15.01 -5.03
CA PRO A 75 -9.50 14.73 -6.14
C PRO A 75 -8.18 15.49 -5.99
N ASP A 76 -8.14 16.56 -5.20
CA ASP A 76 -6.98 17.37 -4.85
C ASP A 76 -5.94 16.65 -3.98
N ILE A 77 -6.33 15.70 -3.12
CA ILE A 77 -5.35 14.95 -2.31
C ILE A 77 -4.49 14.07 -3.23
N TYR A 78 -5.04 13.64 -4.36
CA TYR A 78 -4.36 12.79 -5.32
C TYR A 78 -3.54 13.53 -6.38
N LYS A 79 -3.66 14.87 -6.44
CA LYS A 79 -2.81 15.70 -7.32
C LYS A 79 -1.36 15.78 -6.87
N ASN A 80 -1.09 15.38 -5.64
CA ASN A 80 0.23 15.43 -5.01
C ASN A 80 0.91 14.05 -4.91
N PHE A 81 0.30 12.99 -5.46
CA PHE A 81 0.98 11.70 -5.67
C PHE A 81 1.74 11.71 -6.99
#